data_AF-A0A7Y2NHM0-F1
#
_entry.id   AF-A0A7Y2NHM0-F1
#
_cell.length_a   1.000
_cell.length_b   1.000
_cell.length_c   1.000
_cell.angle_alpha   90.00
_cell.angle_beta   90.00
_cell.angle_gamma   90.00
#
_symmetry.space_group_name_H-M   'P 1'
#
loop_
_entity.id
_entity.type
_entity.pdbx_description
1 polymer ?
#
loop_
_entity_poly.entity_id
_entity_poly.type
_entity_poly.pdbx_seq_one_letter_code
_entity_poly.pdbx_strand_id
1 'polypeptide(L)'
;MANQSSKRTRSIPPKSHLQHALSQIGGEIDERPLRSSSLARIMRETYHGNDAAGAWDWRMAYDMMQAAAVMQVVTGTGHDTFAIARLLASRLLTETRRSEQQIRLQQFSTPLPYAALATRAAAIRP
;
A
#
# COMPACT_ATOMS: atom_id res chain seq x y z
N MET A 1 -30.26 24.60 4.89
CA MET A 1 -29.68 24.42 3.54
C MET A 1 -28.89 23.11 3.53
N ALA A 2 -29.47 22.06 2.95
CA ALA A 2 -28.86 20.73 2.91
C ALA A 2 -27.82 20.67 1.79
N ASN A 3 -26.53 20.71 2.14
CA ASN A 3 -25.46 20.52 1.17
C ASN A 3 -25.34 19.02 0.86
N GLN A 4 -26.02 18.60 -0.21
CA GLN A 4 -25.81 17.29 -0.82
C GLN A 4 -24.41 17.26 -1.43
N SER A 5 -23.41 16.98 -0.59
CA SER A 5 -22.06 16.67 -1.04
C SER A 5 -22.14 15.37 -1.83
N SER A 6 -22.28 15.52 -3.14
CA SER A 6 -22.29 14.47 -4.14
C SER A 6 -21.25 13.41 -3.76
N LYS A 7 -21.73 12.20 -3.39
CA LYS A 7 -20.88 11.04 -3.12
C LYS A 7 -20.15 10.73 -4.42
N ARG A 8 -18.99 11.36 -4.64
CA ARG A 8 -18.07 10.99 -5.72
C ARG A 8 -17.58 9.60 -5.37
N THR A 9 -18.20 8.60 -5.99
CA THR A 9 -17.68 7.23 -6.00
C THR A 9 -16.30 7.30 -6.64
N ARG A 10 -15.24 7.10 -5.84
CA ARG A 10 -13.87 7.04 -6.36
C ARG A 10 -13.82 5.97 -7.45
N SER A 11 -13.31 6.30 -8.63
CA SER A 11 -13.21 5.35 -9.73
C SER A 11 -12.09 4.35 -9.45
N ILE A 12 -12.37 3.06 -9.64
CA ILE A 12 -11.37 2.01 -9.53
C ILE A 12 -10.59 1.99 -10.85
N PRO A 13 -9.25 2.18 -10.84
CA PRO A 13 -8.45 2.14 -12.05
C PRO A 13 -8.48 0.74 -12.71
N PRO A 14 -8.23 0.64 -14.02
CA PRO A 14 -8.11 -0.65 -14.69
C PRO A 14 -7.00 -1.49 -14.05
N LYS A 15 -7.17 -2.81 -14.05
CA LYS A 15 -6.19 -3.76 -13.49
C LYS A 15 -4.75 -3.52 -13.98
N SER A 16 -4.58 -3.23 -15.28
CA SER A 16 -3.27 -2.95 -15.87
C SER A 16 -2.57 -1.72 -15.26
N HIS A 17 -3.33 -0.65 -14.98
CA HIS A 17 -2.80 0.55 -14.33
C HIS A 17 -2.41 0.26 -12.88
N LEU A 18 -3.21 -0.53 -12.16
CA LEU A 18 -2.88 -0.96 -10.80
C LEU A 18 -1.61 -1.82 -10.78
N GLN A 19 -1.48 -2.77 -11.70
CA GLN A 19 -0.28 -3.61 -11.83
C GLN A 19 0.96 -2.78 -12.15
N HIS A 20 0.85 -1.83 -13.07
CA HIS A 20 1.93 -0.90 -13.40
C HIS A 20 2.34 -0.06 -12.17
N ALA A 21 1.37 0.51 -11.46
CA ALA A 21 1.62 1.28 -10.25
C ALA A 21 2.29 0.45 -9.15
N LEU A 22 1.85 -0.80 -8.93
CA LEU A 22 2.48 -1.72 -7.98
C LEU A 22 3.93 -2.02 -8.34
N SER A 23 4.22 -2.23 -9.63
CA SER A 23 5.59 -2.44 -10.12
C SER A 23 6.47 -1.20 -9.91
N GLN A 24 5.95 0.00 -10.18
CA GLN A 24 6.69 1.25 -9.96
C GLN A 24 6.99 1.49 -8.48
N ILE A 25 6.01 1.27 -7.61
CA ILE A 25 6.19 1.40 -6.16
C ILE A 25 7.20 0.38 -5.65
N GLY A 26 7.13 -0.88 -6.13
CA GLY A 26 8.10 -1.91 -5.83
C GLY A 26 9.52 -1.48 -6.18
N GLY A 27 9.74 -0.99 -7.40
CA GLY A 27 11.06 -0.48 -7.83
C GLY A 27 11.61 0.62 -6.91
N GLU A 28 10.79 1.60 -6.53
CA GLU A 28 11.21 2.65 -5.59
C GLU A 28 11.60 2.09 -4.21
N ILE A 29 10.88 1.07 -3.71
CA ILE A 29 11.19 0.39 -2.44
C ILE A 29 12.48 -0.43 -2.53
N ASP A 30 12.74 -1.08 -3.66
CA ASP A 30 13.95 -1.90 -3.88
C ASP A 30 15.22 -1.07 -3.99
N GLU A 31 15.11 0.15 -4.51
CA GLU A 31 16.26 1.04 -4.66
C GLU A 31 16.60 1.77 -3.36
N ARG A 32 15.58 2.23 -2.61
CA ARG A 32 15.79 3.16 -1.48
C ARG A 32 14.59 3.23 -0.53
N PRO A 33 14.73 3.84 0.66
CA PRO A 33 13.58 4.19 1.48
C PRO A 33 12.58 5.03 0.69
N LEU A 34 11.32 4.57 0.66
CA LEU A 34 10.26 5.19 -0.11
C LEU A 34 9.99 6.61 0.38
N ARG A 35 9.83 7.53 -0.57
CA ARG A 35 9.49 8.93 -0.27
C ARG A 35 7.99 9.15 -0.46
N SER A 36 7.39 9.95 0.42
CA SER A 36 5.98 10.34 0.31
C SER A 36 5.68 11.06 -1.01
N SER A 37 6.61 11.87 -1.52
CA SER A 37 6.49 12.55 -2.81
C SER A 37 6.46 11.58 -3.99
N SER A 38 7.32 10.55 -4.00
CA SER A 38 7.31 9.50 -5.03
C SER A 38 5.99 8.74 -5.02
N LEU A 39 5.52 8.33 -3.83
CA LEU A 39 4.26 7.62 -3.69
C LEU A 39 3.06 8.47 -4.14
N ALA A 40 3.01 9.74 -3.72
CA ALA A 40 1.94 10.67 -4.12
C ALA A 40 1.95 10.95 -5.64
N ARG A 41 3.13 10.99 -6.27
CA ARG A 41 3.26 11.13 -7.73
C ARG A 41 2.65 9.92 -8.44
N ILE A 42 3.03 8.70 -8.05
CA ILE A 42 2.50 7.47 -8.66
C ILE A 42 0.98 7.38 -8.48
N MET A 43 0.46 7.71 -7.29
CA MET A 43 -0.99 7.73 -7.04
C MET A 43 -1.71 8.75 -7.92
N ARG A 44 -1.14 9.94 -8.12
CA ARG A 44 -1.72 10.96 -9.01
C ARG A 44 -1.78 10.51 -10.46
N GLU A 45 -0.73 9.85 -10.94
CA GLU A 45 -0.67 9.26 -12.29
C GLU A 45 -1.71 8.13 -12.45
N THR A 46 -1.87 7.30 -11.41
CA THR A 46 -2.76 6.13 -11.42
C THR A 46 -4.25 6.50 -11.36
N TYR A 47 -4.60 7.53 -10.57
CA TYR A 47 -5.98 7.94 -10.31
C TYR A 47 -6.37 9.24 -11.04
N HIS A 48 -5.49 9.79 -11.87
CA HIS A 48 -5.70 11.02 -12.65
C HIS A 48 -6.19 12.22 -11.80
N GLY A 49 -5.67 12.36 -10.59
CA GLY A 49 -6.10 13.41 -9.68
C GLY A 49 -5.26 13.48 -8.40
N ASN A 50 -5.43 14.54 -7.62
CA ASN A 50 -4.69 14.73 -6.36
C ASN A 50 -5.52 14.30 -5.14
N ASP A 51 -4.84 14.12 -4.01
CA ASP A 51 -5.46 13.75 -2.74
C ASP A 51 -6.38 14.83 -2.18
N ALA A 52 -6.01 16.11 -2.36
CA ALA A 52 -6.83 17.25 -1.93
C ALA A 52 -8.20 17.34 -2.65
N ALA A 53 -8.28 16.87 -3.90
CA ALA A 53 -9.50 16.80 -4.71
C ALA A 53 -10.29 15.51 -4.44
N GLY A 54 -9.78 14.63 -3.57
CA GLY A 54 -10.44 13.38 -3.17
C GLY A 54 -10.38 12.27 -4.21
N ALA A 55 -9.52 12.40 -5.24
CA ALA A 55 -9.34 11.35 -6.27
C ALA A 55 -8.82 10.04 -5.66
N TRP A 56 -7.98 10.16 -4.64
CA TRP A 56 -7.49 9.10 -3.77
C TRP A 56 -7.23 9.70 -2.39
N ASP A 57 -7.01 8.85 -1.39
CA ASP A 57 -6.53 9.30 -0.08
C ASP A 57 -5.24 8.57 0.31
N TRP A 58 -4.58 9.07 1.35
CA TRP A 58 -3.33 8.49 1.82
C TRP A 58 -3.47 7.05 2.31
N ARG A 59 -4.67 6.61 2.70
CA ARG A 59 -4.86 5.22 3.06
C ARG A 59 -4.70 4.32 1.83
N MET A 60 -5.32 4.67 0.71
CA MET A 60 -5.13 3.96 -0.55
C MET A 60 -3.66 3.92 -0.98
N ALA A 61 -2.93 5.02 -0.76
CA ALA A 61 -1.49 5.08 -1.05
C ALA A 61 -0.69 4.11 -0.17
N TYR A 62 -0.99 4.04 1.14
CA TYR A 62 -0.37 3.09 2.05
C TYR A 62 -0.72 1.63 1.71
N ASP A 63 -1.97 1.35 1.33
CA ASP A 63 -2.39 0.02 0.88
C ASP A 63 -1.62 -0.41 -0.39
N MET A 64 -1.43 0.50 -1.35
CA MET A 64 -0.63 0.24 -2.56
C MET A 64 0.85 -0.01 -2.23
N MET A 65 1.42 0.75 -1.29
CA MET A 65 2.78 0.55 -0.79
C MET A 65 2.95 -0.83 -0.13
N GLN A 66 2.00 -1.23 0.71
CA GLN A 66 2.01 -2.53 1.37
C GLN A 66 1.86 -3.67 0.35
N ALA A 67 0.93 -3.54 -0.59
CA ALA A 67 0.72 -4.53 -1.63
C ALA A 67 1.98 -4.73 -2.49
N ALA A 68 2.67 -3.65 -2.88
CA ALA A 68 3.93 -3.74 -3.64
C ALA A 68 5.02 -4.49 -2.86
N ALA A 69 5.19 -4.18 -1.56
CA ALA A 69 6.16 -4.87 -0.72
C ALA A 69 5.80 -6.35 -0.52
N VAL A 70 4.52 -6.68 -0.32
CA VAL A 70 4.05 -8.08 -0.23
C VAL A 70 4.33 -8.83 -1.52
N MET A 71 4.09 -8.20 -2.69
CA MET A 71 4.38 -8.83 -3.98
C MET A 71 5.85 -9.22 -4.09
N GLN A 72 6.79 -8.34 -3.72
CA GLN A 72 8.22 -8.67 -3.73
C GLN A 72 8.58 -9.83 -2.81
N VAL A 73 7.99 -9.89 -1.61
CA VAL A 73 8.19 -10.99 -0.67
C VAL A 73 7.66 -12.32 -1.25
N VAL A 74 6.50 -12.30 -1.90
CA VAL A 74 5.84 -13.49 -2.46
C VAL A 74 6.51 -13.98 -3.75
N THR A 75 7.01 -13.05 -4.59
CA THR A 75 7.69 -13.41 -5.85
C THR A 75 9.17 -13.76 -5.67
N GLY A 76 9.77 -13.42 -4.54
CA GLY A 76 11.16 -13.74 -4.24
C GLY A 76 11.39 -15.24 -4.05
N THR A 77 12.40 -15.79 -4.73
CA THR A 77 12.79 -17.22 -4.67
C THR A 77 13.88 -17.52 -3.63
N GLY A 78 14.24 -16.53 -2.80
CA GLY A 78 15.33 -16.64 -1.82
C GLY A 78 14.96 -17.42 -0.56
N HIS A 79 15.96 -18.10 0.02
CA HIS A 79 15.80 -18.92 1.24
C HIS A 79 15.46 -18.11 2.51
N ASP A 80 15.74 -16.79 2.54
CA ASP A 80 15.47 -15.93 3.71
C ASP A 80 14.40 -14.86 3.43
N THR A 81 13.17 -15.32 3.24
CA THR A 81 11.98 -14.47 3.06
C THR A 81 11.77 -13.50 4.23
N PHE A 82 12.19 -13.87 5.44
CA PHE A 82 12.03 -13.02 6.62
C PHE A 82 13.01 -11.84 6.63
N ALA A 83 14.28 -12.06 6.30
CA ALA A 83 15.23 -10.96 6.15
C ALA A 83 14.83 -9.98 5.04
N ILE A 84 14.33 -10.50 3.91
CA ILE A 84 13.79 -9.66 2.83
C ILE A 84 12.60 -8.84 3.34
N ALA A 85 11.63 -9.48 4.00
CA ALA A 85 10.47 -8.78 4.56
C ALA A 85 10.87 -7.68 5.56
N ARG A 86 11.88 -7.92 6.42
CA ARG A 86 12.40 -6.89 7.34
C ARG A 86 13.07 -5.73 6.59
N LEU A 87 13.86 -6.03 5.57
CA LEU A 87 14.53 -5.00 4.76
C LEU A 87 13.51 -4.12 4.04
N LEU A 88 12.49 -4.74 3.41
CA LEU A 88 11.43 -4.00 2.75
C LEU A 88 10.64 -3.15 3.77
N ALA A 89 10.32 -3.73 4.93
CA ALA A 89 9.62 -3.02 6.00
C ALA A 89 10.36 -1.75 6.48
N SER A 90 11.69 -1.79 6.56
CA SER A 90 12.49 -0.62 6.98
C SER A 90 12.51 0.51 5.94
N ARG A 91 12.07 0.23 4.71
CA ARG A 91 12.00 1.19 3.60
C ARG A 91 10.59 1.75 3.37
N LEU A 92 9.58 1.23 4.07
CA LEU A 92 8.21 1.73 3.95
C LEU A 92 8.03 3.05 4.71
N LEU A 93 7.04 3.83 4.27
CA LEU A 93 6.60 5.01 5.00
C LEU A 93 5.87 4.61 6.27
N THR A 94 6.07 5.37 7.34
CA THR A 94 5.20 5.29 8.52
C THR A 94 3.80 5.79 8.16
N GLU A 95 2.78 4.98 8.46
CA GLU A 95 1.38 5.32 8.27
C GLU A 95 0.89 6.28 9.36
N THR A 96 1.15 7.58 9.21
CA THR A 96 0.77 8.59 10.21
C THR A 96 -0.65 9.12 10.03
N ARG A 97 -1.27 8.91 8.87
CA ARG A 97 -2.62 9.41 8.54
C ARG A 97 -3.63 8.28 8.63
N ARG A 98 -4.67 8.44 9.44
CA ARG A 98 -5.78 7.48 9.62
C ARG A 98 -7.07 8.05 9.04
N SER A 99 -7.83 7.23 8.32
CA SER A 99 -9.19 7.60 7.91
C SER A 99 -10.15 7.61 9.11
N GLU A 100 -11.26 8.33 9.02
CA GLU A 100 -12.28 8.30 10.09
C GLU A 100 -12.83 6.89 10.33
N GLN A 101 -12.97 6.10 9.26
CA GLN A 101 -13.42 4.71 9.37
C GLN A 101 -12.40 3.87 10.15
N GLN A 102 -11.10 4.05 9.89
CA GLN A 102 -10.06 3.36 10.66
C GLN A 102 -10.06 3.78 12.13
N ILE A 103 -10.30 5.06 12.41
CA ILE A 103 -10.42 5.55 13.79
C ILE A 103 -11.63 4.91 14.48
N ARG A 104 -12.80 4.93 13.82
CA ARG A 104 -14.04 4.32 14.36
C ARG A 104 -13.89 2.82 14.62
N LEU A 105 -13.18 2.11 13.75
CA LEU A 105 -12.98 0.66 13.84
C LEU A 105 -11.71 0.26 14.58
N GLN A 106 -10.94 1.22 15.11
CA GLN A 106 -9.62 1.00 15.72
C GLN A 106 -8.69 0.14 14.85
N GLN A 107 -8.71 0.39 13.54
CA GLN A 107 -7.91 -0.37 12.57
C GLN A 107 -6.47 0.10 12.57
N PHE A 108 -5.56 -0.83 12.86
CA PHE A 108 -4.12 -0.69 12.68
C PHE A 108 -3.65 -1.58 11.54
N SER A 109 -2.59 -1.19 10.85
CA SER A 109 -1.95 -2.08 9.88
C SER A 109 -1.16 -3.17 10.59
N THR A 110 -1.06 -4.34 9.95
CA THR A 110 -0.18 -5.41 10.39
C THR A 110 1.21 -5.15 9.81
N PRO A 111 2.26 -4.97 10.64
CA PRO A 111 3.63 -4.87 10.15
C PRO A 111 4.00 -6.02 9.21
N LEU A 112 4.66 -5.71 8.09
CA LEU A 112 4.97 -6.67 7.02
C LEU A 112 5.67 -7.96 7.51
N PRO A 113 6.64 -7.93 8.45
CA PRO A 113 7.24 -9.15 8.98
C PRO A 113 6.25 -10.08 9.68
N TYR A 114 5.25 -9.53 10.38
CA TYR A 114 4.21 -10.33 11.04
C TYR A 114 3.22 -10.90 10.05
N ALA A 115 2.86 -10.15 9.00
CA ALA A 115 2.04 -10.66 7.91
C ALA A 115 2.73 -11.83 7.18
N ALA A 116 4.03 -11.72 6.91
CA ALA A 116 4.83 -12.80 6.32
C ALA A 116 4.86 -14.05 7.21
N LEU A 117 5.06 -13.89 8.52
CA LEU A 117 5.05 -14.98 9.49
C LEU A 117 3.66 -15.65 9.58
N ALA A 118 2.59 -14.86 9.66
CA ALA A 118 1.21 -15.38 9.68
C ALA A 118 0.88 -16.17 8.41
N THR A 119 1.32 -15.69 7.24
CA THR A 119 1.13 -16.39 5.96
C THR A 119 1.88 -17.72 5.91
N ARG A 120 3.12 -17.75 6.42
CA ARG A 120 3.91 -18.99 6.52
C ARG A 120 3.29 -19.99 7.49
N ALA A 121 2.81 -19.54 8.64
CA ALA A 121 2.12 -20.39 9.59
C ALA A 121 0.83 -20.99 8.99
N ALA A 122 0.05 -20.19 8.25
CA ALA A 122 -1.17 -20.65 7.57
C ALA A 122 -0.91 -21.67 6.45
N ALA A 123 0.31 -21.75 5.91
CA ALA A 123 0.68 -22.72 4.88
C ALA A 123 0.98 -24.12 5.43
N ILE A 124 1.15 -24.28 6.75
CA ILE A 124 1.36 -25.57 7.41
C ILE A 124 0.04 -26.35 7.37
N ARG A 125 0.05 -27.54 6.78
CA ARG A 125 -1.09 -28.46 6.71
C ARG A 125 -0.79 -29.72 7.53
N PRO A 126 -1.81 -30.40 8.10
CA PRO A 126 -1.64 -31.68 8.79
C PRO A 126 -0.97 -32.74 7.91
#